data_AF-A0A960H4E4-F1
#
_entry.id   AF-A0A960H4E4-F1
#
_cell.length_a   1.000
_cell.length_b   1.000
_cell.length_c   1.000
_cell.angle_alpha   90.00
_cell.angle_beta   90.00
_cell.angle_gamma   90.00
#
_symmetry.space_group_name_H-M   'P 1'
#
loop_
_entity.id
_entity.type
_entity.pdbx_description
1 polymer ?
#
loop_
_entity_poly.entity_id
_entity_poly.type
_entity_poly.pdbx_seq_one_letter_code
_entity_poly.pdbx_strand_id
1 'polypeptide(L)'
;DMWECLNTTYNALAERERAARRLGPHEFFSFIEGRAAMFAGLADSTLSRDDGYRFLVLGRAIERVDMTVRLLLSRVGDSASSPAWVTVLRSAGAHDTYLRTYRGVLDANRVVEFMLLDRLFPRSIFYSLKLAEHSLDELMHHPHDRTGATAEAQRLLGRARSELEFIRPGLLLETLEQRLASLQATCADVGEAVALQYFHSAPWVAWSDAGHNGALVIEEGEV
;
A
#
# COMPACT_ATOMS: atom_id res chain seq x y z
N ASP A 1 -5.07 -6.29 -22.07
CA ASP A 1 -3.72 -6.20 -21.48
C ASP A 1 -3.68 -6.52 -19.98
N MET A 2 -4.24 -5.70 -19.07
CA MET A 2 -4.16 -6.03 -17.63
C MET A 2 -4.86 -7.33 -17.23
N TRP A 3 -6.08 -7.54 -17.73
CA TRP A 3 -6.85 -8.76 -17.45
C TRP A 3 -6.12 -10.01 -17.96
N GLU A 4 -5.52 -9.91 -19.14
CA GLU A 4 -4.66 -10.96 -19.68
C GLU A 4 -3.44 -11.18 -18.79
N CYS A 5 -2.78 -10.11 -18.32
CA CYS A 5 -1.66 -10.23 -17.39
C CYS A 5 -2.05 -10.99 -16.10
N LEU A 6 -3.21 -10.68 -15.52
CA LEU A 6 -3.71 -11.37 -14.33
C LEU A 6 -4.05 -12.83 -14.63
N ASN A 7 -4.75 -13.11 -15.73
CA ASN A 7 -5.13 -14.46 -16.10
C ASN A 7 -3.95 -15.35 -16.45
N THR A 8 -2.97 -14.86 -17.21
CA THR A 8 -1.73 -15.59 -17.47
C THR A 8 -1.01 -15.91 -16.16
N THR A 9 -1.01 -14.97 -15.20
CA THR A 9 -0.42 -15.21 -13.87
C THR A 9 -1.17 -16.32 -13.12
N TYR A 10 -2.50 -16.22 -13.08
CA TYR A 10 -3.37 -17.18 -12.40
C TYR A 10 -3.22 -18.60 -12.99
N ASN A 11 -3.32 -18.72 -14.32
CA ASN A 11 -3.23 -20.02 -15.00
C ASN A 11 -1.87 -20.70 -14.82
N ALA A 12 -0.79 -19.92 -14.69
CA ALA A 12 0.54 -20.46 -14.43
C ALA A 12 0.80 -20.83 -12.96
N LEU A 13 -0.01 -20.33 -12.02
CA LEU A 13 0.29 -20.39 -10.58
C LEU A 13 0.43 -21.82 -10.06
N ALA A 14 -0.52 -22.69 -10.40
CA ALA A 14 -0.52 -24.08 -9.93
C ALA A 14 0.70 -24.88 -10.39
N GLU A 15 1.16 -24.64 -11.63
CA GLU A 15 2.37 -25.28 -12.15
C GLU A 15 3.63 -24.74 -11.46
N ARG A 16 3.71 -23.41 -11.32
CA ARG A 16 4.84 -22.75 -10.67
C ARG A 16 4.96 -23.16 -9.20
N GLU A 17 3.86 -23.30 -8.47
CA GLU A 17 3.86 -23.79 -7.10
C GLU A 17 4.35 -25.25 -7.01
N ARG A 18 3.89 -26.13 -7.91
CA ARG A 18 4.37 -27.52 -7.99
C ARG A 18 5.87 -27.59 -8.27
N ALA A 19 6.37 -26.73 -9.16
CA ALA A 19 7.80 -26.62 -9.44
C ALA A 19 8.57 -26.11 -8.21
N ALA A 20 8.04 -25.11 -7.49
CA ALA A 20 8.64 -24.54 -6.29
C ALA A 20 8.86 -25.59 -5.18
N ARG A 21 7.88 -26.48 -4.99
CA ARG A 21 7.99 -27.59 -4.01
C ARG A 21 9.12 -28.57 -4.33
N ARG A 22 9.57 -28.64 -5.59
CA ARG A 22 10.64 -29.55 -6.05
C ARG A 22 12.00 -28.87 -6.17
N LEU A 23 12.02 -27.65 -6.69
CA LEU A 23 13.24 -26.90 -7.06
C LEU A 23 13.62 -25.82 -6.03
N GLY A 24 12.74 -25.55 -5.06
CA GLY A 24 12.88 -24.47 -4.10
C GLY A 24 12.06 -23.22 -4.46
N PRO A 25 11.87 -22.31 -3.51
CA PRO A 25 10.93 -21.19 -3.65
C PRO A 25 11.44 -20.04 -4.53
N HIS A 26 12.75 -19.99 -4.84
CA HIS A 26 13.38 -18.87 -5.56
C HIS A 26 12.74 -18.60 -6.92
N GLU A 27 12.58 -19.63 -7.74
CA GLU A 27 11.97 -19.52 -9.08
C GLU A 27 10.52 -19.05 -9.03
N PHE A 28 9.80 -19.48 -7.99
CA PHE A 28 8.42 -19.05 -7.77
C PHE A 28 8.34 -17.58 -7.41
N PHE A 29 9.14 -17.11 -6.44
CA PHE A 29 9.17 -15.70 -6.08
C PHE A 29 9.67 -14.81 -7.21
N SER A 30 10.67 -15.25 -7.97
CA SER A 30 11.14 -14.54 -9.17
C SER A 30 10.04 -14.41 -10.23
N PHE A 31 9.25 -15.46 -10.43
CA PHE A 31 8.08 -15.42 -11.30
C PHE A 31 7.04 -14.42 -10.79
N ILE A 32 6.66 -14.48 -9.51
CA ILE A 32 5.67 -13.57 -8.91
C ILE A 32 6.14 -12.11 -9.00
N GLU A 33 7.41 -11.83 -8.70
CA GLU A 33 8.00 -10.49 -8.83
C GLU A 33 7.91 -9.98 -10.26
N GLY A 34 8.26 -10.80 -11.25
CA GLY A 34 8.15 -10.45 -12.67
C GLY A 34 6.71 -10.17 -13.11
N ARG A 35 5.74 -10.96 -12.64
CA ARG A 35 4.31 -10.74 -12.94
C ARG A 35 3.77 -9.48 -12.29
N ALA A 36 4.15 -9.20 -11.04
CA ALA A 36 3.78 -7.98 -10.34
C ALA A 36 4.36 -6.72 -11.02
N ALA A 37 5.63 -6.77 -11.45
CA ALA A 37 6.27 -5.69 -12.19
C ALA A 37 5.59 -5.44 -13.55
N MET A 38 5.24 -6.51 -14.28
CA MET A 38 4.50 -6.40 -15.55
C MET A 38 3.12 -5.78 -15.33
N PHE A 39 2.38 -6.23 -14.32
CA PHE A 39 1.08 -5.64 -13.98
C PHE A 39 1.21 -4.16 -13.63
N ALA A 40 2.19 -3.79 -12.80
CA ALA A 40 2.42 -2.40 -12.42
C ALA A 40 2.75 -1.52 -13.64
N GLY A 41 3.57 -2.00 -14.57
CA GLY A 41 3.90 -1.28 -15.81
C GLY A 41 2.70 -1.12 -16.74
N LEU A 42 1.88 -2.15 -16.90
CA LEU A 42 0.64 -2.07 -17.69
C LEU A 42 -0.36 -1.10 -17.05
N ALA A 43 -0.53 -1.17 -15.74
CA ALA A 43 -1.41 -0.29 -15.00
C ALA A 43 -0.99 1.19 -15.15
N ASP A 44 0.30 1.49 -15.05
CA ASP A 44 0.79 2.87 -15.19
C ASP A 44 0.69 3.40 -16.63
N SER A 45 0.92 2.56 -17.63
CA SER A 45 1.01 2.98 -19.03
C SER A 45 -0.34 2.98 -19.79
N THR A 46 -1.30 2.14 -19.37
CA THR A 46 -2.53 1.91 -20.16
C THR A 46 -3.82 2.31 -19.44
N LEU A 47 -3.83 2.42 -18.11
CA LEU A 47 -5.04 2.83 -17.40
C LEU A 47 -5.30 4.32 -17.57
N SER A 48 -6.56 4.65 -17.82
CA SER A 48 -7.08 6.01 -17.69
C SER A 48 -6.80 6.53 -16.29
N ARG A 49 -6.41 7.82 -16.17
CA ARG A 49 -6.14 8.48 -14.88
C ARG A 49 -7.44 8.93 -14.21
N ASP A 50 -8.38 8.02 -14.13
CA ASP A 50 -9.68 8.17 -13.49
C ASP A 50 -9.65 7.65 -12.04
N ASP A 51 -10.81 7.60 -11.41
CA ASP A 51 -10.95 7.18 -10.01
C ASP A 51 -10.49 5.74 -9.79
N GLY A 52 -10.65 4.84 -10.77
CA GLY A 52 -10.16 3.47 -10.67
C GLY A 52 -8.63 3.40 -10.55
N TYR A 53 -7.92 4.21 -11.35
CA TYR A 53 -6.47 4.33 -11.23
C TYR A 53 -6.07 4.96 -9.89
N ARG A 54 -6.78 6.00 -9.43
CA ARG A 54 -6.50 6.68 -8.16
C ARG A 54 -6.69 5.76 -6.96
N PHE A 55 -7.75 4.96 -6.92
CA PHE A 55 -7.92 3.92 -5.89
C PHE A 55 -6.79 2.89 -5.91
N LEU A 56 -6.37 2.44 -7.10
CA LEU A 56 -5.25 1.52 -7.23
C LEU A 56 -3.94 2.10 -6.68
N VAL A 57 -3.67 3.39 -6.94
CA VAL A 57 -2.48 4.08 -6.42
C VAL A 57 -2.58 4.29 -4.91
N LEU A 58 -3.73 4.74 -4.41
CA LEU A 58 -4.01 4.93 -2.99
C LEU A 58 -3.80 3.63 -2.21
N GLY A 59 -4.46 2.54 -2.61
CA GLY A 59 -4.33 1.23 -1.96
C GLY A 59 -2.89 0.73 -1.99
N ARG A 60 -2.21 0.82 -3.13
CA ARG A 60 -0.79 0.44 -3.24
C ARG A 60 0.12 1.27 -2.32
N ALA A 61 -0.17 2.56 -2.15
CA ALA A 61 0.60 3.43 -1.28
C ALA A 61 0.41 3.06 0.20
N ILE A 62 -0.83 2.78 0.63
CA ILE A 62 -1.15 2.34 1.99
C ILE A 62 -0.49 0.98 2.29
N GLU A 63 -0.66 -0.01 1.41
CA GLU A 63 -0.04 -1.34 1.54
C GLU A 63 1.49 -1.26 1.61
N ARG A 64 2.09 -0.32 0.88
CA ARG A 64 3.53 -0.10 0.92
C ARG A 64 4.00 0.46 2.26
N VAL A 65 3.21 1.35 2.89
CA VAL A 65 3.50 1.81 4.25
C VAL A 65 3.43 0.62 5.21
N ASP A 66 2.33 -0.14 5.22
CA ASP A 66 2.17 -1.30 6.11
C ASP A 66 3.31 -2.32 5.95
N MET A 67 3.64 -2.70 4.71
CA MET A 67 4.71 -3.66 4.46
C MET A 67 6.09 -3.14 4.89
N THR A 68 6.38 -1.86 4.65
CA THR A 68 7.64 -1.24 5.08
C THR A 68 7.73 -1.19 6.60
N VAL A 69 6.63 -0.89 7.26
CA VAL A 69 6.52 -0.94 8.72
C VAL A 69 6.81 -2.35 9.26
N ARG A 70 6.19 -3.40 8.68
CA ARG A 70 6.45 -4.79 9.08
C ARG A 70 7.91 -5.20 8.88
N LEU A 71 8.53 -4.78 7.77
CA LEU A 71 9.94 -5.05 7.51
C LEU A 71 10.84 -4.43 8.59
N LEU A 72 10.57 -3.17 8.97
CA LEU A 72 11.32 -2.48 10.02
C LEU A 72 11.09 -3.10 11.40
N LEU A 73 9.82 -3.37 11.77
CA LEU A 73 9.45 -4.01 13.04
C LEU A 73 10.16 -5.35 13.24
N SER A 74 10.37 -6.12 12.16
CA SER A 74 11.08 -7.40 12.23
C SER A 74 12.54 -7.29 12.70
N ARG A 75 13.11 -6.07 12.76
CA ARG A 75 14.52 -5.79 13.07
C ARG A 75 14.75 -4.78 14.19
N VAL A 76 13.70 -4.24 14.81
CA VAL A 76 13.85 -3.18 15.84
C VAL A 76 14.71 -3.62 17.03
N GLY A 77 14.77 -4.92 17.33
CA GLY A 77 15.62 -5.48 18.39
C GLY A 77 17.05 -5.87 17.97
N ASP A 78 17.40 -5.79 16.69
CA ASP A 78 18.73 -6.15 16.19
C ASP A 78 19.76 -5.06 16.53
N SER A 79 21.03 -5.45 16.66
CA SER A 79 22.11 -4.48 16.88
C SER A 79 22.26 -3.51 15.70
N ALA A 80 22.73 -2.30 15.96
CA ALA A 80 22.88 -1.26 14.93
C ALA A 80 23.82 -1.66 13.78
N SER A 81 24.79 -2.55 14.06
CA SER A 81 25.74 -3.09 13.08
C SER A 81 25.30 -4.44 12.49
N SER A 82 24.07 -4.89 12.77
CA SER A 82 23.57 -6.17 12.28
C SER A 82 23.52 -6.21 10.75
N PRO A 83 23.99 -7.26 10.09
CA PRO A 83 23.83 -7.43 8.65
C PRO A 83 22.35 -7.57 8.25
N ALA A 84 21.44 -7.82 9.19
CA ALA A 84 20.00 -7.92 8.93
C ALA A 84 19.39 -6.62 8.35
N TRP A 85 20.00 -5.46 8.62
CA TRP A 85 19.61 -4.19 8.00
C TRP A 85 19.82 -4.19 6.48
N VAL A 86 20.83 -4.90 5.98
CA VAL A 86 21.01 -5.13 4.53
C VAL A 86 19.87 -5.97 3.97
N THR A 87 19.40 -6.96 4.72
CA THR A 87 18.24 -7.78 4.32
C THR A 87 16.98 -6.95 4.21
N VAL A 88 16.71 -6.03 5.16
CA VAL A 88 15.59 -5.08 5.06
C VAL A 88 15.67 -4.25 3.78
N LEU A 89 16.85 -3.68 3.52
CA LEU A 89 17.07 -2.88 2.32
C LEU A 89 16.87 -3.70 1.03
N ARG A 90 17.32 -4.95 0.99
CA ARG A 90 17.12 -5.83 -0.17
C ARG A 90 15.66 -6.20 -0.35
N SER A 91 14.96 -6.57 0.72
CA SER A 91 13.52 -6.88 0.69
C SER A 91 12.67 -5.70 0.22
N ALA A 92 13.08 -4.48 0.55
CA ALA A 92 12.40 -3.26 0.08
C ALA A 92 12.87 -2.77 -1.31
N GLY A 93 13.81 -3.46 -1.99
CA GLY A 93 14.43 -2.95 -3.22
C GLY A 93 15.14 -1.59 -3.03
N ALA A 94 15.58 -1.31 -1.81
CA ALA A 94 16.15 -0.06 -1.34
C ALA A 94 17.69 -0.06 -1.37
N HIS A 95 18.31 -1.24 -1.39
CA HIS A 95 19.76 -1.42 -1.17
C HIS A 95 20.64 -0.52 -2.04
N ASP A 96 20.46 -0.54 -3.35
CA ASP A 96 21.36 0.22 -4.24
C ASP A 96 21.14 1.74 -4.13
N THR A 97 19.89 2.16 -3.92
CA THR A 97 19.57 3.58 -3.69
C THR A 97 20.14 4.06 -2.37
N TYR A 98 20.04 3.25 -1.31
CA TYR A 98 20.65 3.54 -0.02
C TYR A 98 22.18 3.70 -0.13
N LEU A 99 22.86 2.76 -0.81
CA LEU A 99 24.32 2.85 -0.98
C LEU A 99 24.73 4.11 -1.75
N ARG A 100 23.95 4.54 -2.75
CA ARG A 100 24.17 5.79 -3.48
C ARG A 100 24.00 7.02 -2.59
N THR A 101 22.98 7.04 -1.73
CA THR A 101 22.69 8.17 -0.84
C THR A 101 23.69 8.28 0.32
N TYR A 102 24.04 7.16 0.96
CA TYR A 102 24.85 7.12 2.19
C TYR A 102 26.30 6.66 1.98
N ARG A 103 26.75 6.55 0.72
CA ARG A 103 28.14 6.22 0.33
C ARG A 103 28.67 4.92 0.93
N GLY A 104 27.81 3.90 1.03
CA GLY A 104 28.20 2.56 1.45
C GLY A 104 28.36 2.33 2.95
N VAL A 105 28.13 3.34 3.80
CA VAL A 105 28.17 3.16 5.25
C VAL A 105 26.88 2.49 5.71
N LEU A 106 26.98 1.27 6.25
CA LEU A 106 25.86 0.57 6.88
C LEU A 106 25.73 0.99 8.34
N ASP A 107 24.62 1.65 8.66
CA ASP A 107 24.24 2.08 10.00
C ASP A 107 22.71 1.98 10.12
N ALA A 108 22.23 1.25 11.12
CA ALA A 108 20.80 1.10 11.38
C ALA A 108 20.07 2.43 11.43
N ASN A 109 20.67 3.46 12.03
CA ASN A 109 20.05 4.78 12.18
C ASN A 109 19.74 5.38 10.81
N ARG A 110 20.71 5.28 9.89
CA ARG A 110 20.58 5.75 8.52
C ARG A 110 19.62 4.90 7.71
N VAL A 111 19.58 3.58 7.93
CA VAL A 111 18.62 2.69 7.25
C VAL A 111 17.20 3.04 7.67
N VAL A 112 16.96 3.20 8.97
CA VAL A 112 15.65 3.58 9.51
C VAL A 112 15.28 4.98 9.02
N GLU A 113 16.17 5.96 9.10
CA GLU A 113 15.94 7.31 8.58
C GLU A 113 15.57 7.29 7.09
N PHE A 114 16.33 6.56 6.26
CA PHE A 114 16.06 6.40 4.84
C PHE A 114 14.68 5.77 4.58
N MET A 115 14.37 4.66 5.25
CA MET A 115 13.12 3.93 5.03
C MET A 115 11.90 4.69 5.58
N LEU A 116 12.04 5.52 6.61
CA LEU A 116 10.94 6.33 7.13
C LEU A 116 10.77 7.65 6.39
N LEU A 117 11.85 8.39 6.12
CA LEU A 117 11.78 9.83 5.85
C LEU A 117 12.24 10.26 4.45
N ASP A 118 12.90 9.38 3.69
CA ASP A 118 13.40 9.76 2.36
C ASP A 118 12.25 10.23 1.45
N ARG A 119 12.37 11.42 0.85
CA ARG A 119 11.28 12.04 0.07
C ARG A 119 11.28 11.63 -1.40
N LEU A 120 12.29 10.90 -1.85
CA LEU A 120 12.51 10.54 -3.26
C LEU A 120 12.37 9.04 -3.49
N PHE A 121 12.63 8.23 -2.47
CA PHE A 121 12.56 6.79 -2.56
C PHE A 121 11.10 6.31 -2.50
N PRO A 122 10.56 5.68 -3.56
CA PRO A 122 9.13 5.39 -3.64
C PRO A 122 8.59 4.47 -2.55
N ARG A 123 9.46 3.70 -1.87
CA ARG A 123 9.08 2.80 -0.77
C ARG A 123 9.50 3.29 0.60
N SER A 124 9.94 4.53 0.72
CA SER A 124 9.94 5.14 2.05
C SER A 124 8.50 5.34 2.52
N ILE A 125 8.31 5.33 3.83
CA ILE A 125 6.99 5.58 4.43
C ILE A 125 6.51 7.00 4.08
N PHE A 126 7.38 8.00 4.23
CA PHE A 126 7.02 9.39 3.95
C PHE A 126 6.57 9.63 2.50
N TYR A 127 7.29 9.07 1.52
CA TYR A 127 6.89 9.17 0.11
C TYR A 127 5.54 8.51 -0.11
N SER A 128 5.34 7.32 0.45
CA SER A 128 4.11 6.53 0.27
C SER A 128 2.91 7.23 0.89
N LEU A 129 3.05 7.82 2.08
CA LEU A 129 2.00 8.62 2.71
C LEU A 129 1.64 9.85 1.87
N LYS A 130 2.64 10.57 1.31
CA LYS A 130 2.39 11.69 0.40
C LYS A 130 1.64 11.25 -0.86
N LEU A 131 1.98 10.10 -1.42
CA LEU A 131 1.31 9.56 -2.59
C LEU A 131 -0.14 9.16 -2.27
N ALA A 132 -0.38 8.58 -1.09
CA ALA A 132 -1.72 8.26 -0.59
C ALA A 132 -2.58 9.52 -0.42
N GLU A 133 -2.06 10.54 0.29
CA GLU A 133 -2.75 11.83 0.45
C GLU A 133 -3.12 12.44 -0.89
N HIS A 134 -2.16 12.53 -1.82
CA HIS A 134 -2.41 13.11 -3.13
C HIS A 134 -3.49 12.34 -3.91
N SER A 135 -3.42 11.01 -3.92
CA SER A 135 -4.41 10.18 -4.62
C SER A 135 -5.81 10.31 -4.01
N LEU A 136 -5.89 10.43 -2.68
CA LEU A 136 -7.16 10.65 -1.98
C LEU A 136 -7.71 12.05 -2.25
N ASP A 137 -6.87 13.09 -2.24
CA ASP A 137 -7.26 14.45 -2.59
C ASP A 137 -7.85 14.49 -4.00
N GLU A 138 -7.23 13.80 -4.96
CA GLU A 138 -7.74 13.67 -6.33
C GLU A 138 -9.13 12.98 -6.40
N LEU A 139 -9.38 11.98 -5.57
CA LEU A 139 -10.67 11.28 -5.47
C LEU A 139 -11.77 12.14 -4.82
N MET A 140 -11.40 13.04 -3.90
CA MET A 140 -12.36 13.89 -3.17
C MET A 140 -12.75 15.17 -3.90
N HIS A 141 -12.34 15.39 -5.15
CA HIS A 141 -12.68 16.61 -5.91
C HIS A 141 -14.20 16.75 -6.15
N HIS A 142 -14.93 17.17 -5.11
CA HIS A 142 -16.30 17.64 -5.14
C HIS A 142 -16.26 19.18 -5.17
N PRO A 143 -16.64 19.83 -6.29
CA PRO A 143 -16.54 21.29 -6.45
C PRO A 143 -17.37 22.13 -5.47
N HIS A 144 -18.19 21.51 -4.61
CA HIS A 144 -19.23 22.18 -3.84
C HIS A 144 -19.12 22.04 -2.32
N ASP A 145 -18.12 21.31 -1.79
CA ASP A 145 -17.95 21.23 -0.34
C ASP A 145 -17.14 22.43 0.17
N ARG A 146 -17.86 23.41 0.73
CA ARG A 146 -17.29 24.67 1.25
C ARG A 146 -16.98 24.59 2.74
N THR A 147 -17.36 23.49 3.37
CA THR A 147 -17.11 23.20 4.78
C THR A 147 -16.01 22.17 4.87
N GLY A 148 -14.91 22.49 5.56
CA GLY A 148 -13.73 21.63 5.69
C GLY A 148 -13.95 20.39 6.56
N ALA A 149 -15.05 19.66 6.39
CA ALA A 149 -15.21 18.33 6.94
C ALA A 149 -14.22 17.42 6.20
N THR A 150 -12.99 17.38 6.71
CA THR A 150 -11.94 16.50 6.19
C THR A 150 -12.46 15.08 6.31
N ALA A 151 -12.56 14.36 5.19
CA ALA A 151 -12.92 12.95 5.25
C ALA A 151 -11.96 12.23 6.21
N GLU A 152 -12.45 11.29 7.00
CA GLU A 152 -11.67 10.67 8.08
C GLU A 152 -10.34 10.09 7.57
N ALA A 153 -10.33 9.48 6.39
CA ALA A 153 -9.13 8.98 5.72
C ALA A 153 -8.08 10.09 5.47
N GLN A 154 -8.51 11.28 5.01
CA GLN A 154 -7.62 12.41 4.75
C GLN A 154 -7.05 12.97 6.05
N ARG A 155 -7.86 13.03 7.11
CA ARG A 155 -7.40 13.44 8.45
C ARG A 155 -6.33 12.49 9.00
N LEU A 156 -6.55 11.19 8.88
CA LEU A 156 -5.63 10.15 9.36
C LEU A 156 -4.29 10.16 8.60
N LEU A 157 -4.32 10.22 7.27
CA LEU A 157 -3.13 10.34 6.43
C LEU A 157 -2.36 11.64 6.72
N GLY A 158 -3.08 12.76 6.78
CA GLY A 158 -2.57 14.08 7.16
C GLY A 158 -1.80 14.08 8.47
N ARG A 159 -2.38 13.46 9.49
CA ARG A 159 -1.76 13.30 10.81
C ARG A 159 -0.49 12.46 10.73
N ALA A 160 -0.57 11.24 10.18
CA ALA A 160 0.58 10.32 10.11
C ALA A 160 1.77 10.92 9.36
N ARG A 161 1.52 11.57 8.22
CA ARG A 161 2.59 12.22 7.45
C ARG A 161 3.18 13.40 8.20
N SER A 162 2.35 14.24 8.84
CA SER A 162 2.82 15.39 9.61
C SER A 162 3.66 14.95 10.82
N GLU A 163 3.26 13.89 11.52
CA GLU A 163 4.04 13.30 12.62
C GLU A 163 5.43 12.86 12.18
N LEU A 164 5.58 12.37 10.93
CA LEU A 164 6.88 12.04 10.35
C LEU A 164 7.66 13.28 9.87
N GLU A 165 6.97 14.28 9.32
CA GLU A 165 7.62 15.51 8.83
C GLU A 165 8.29 16.29 9.95
N PHE A 166 7.65 16.34 11.13
CA PHE A 166 8.08 17.18 12.25
C PHE A 166 8.73 16.38 13.39
N ILE A 167 9.33 15.23 13.08
CA ILE A 167 10.11 14.46 14.07
C ILE A 167 11.30 15.30 14.55
N ARG A 168 11.48 15.35 15.88
CA ARG A 168 12.68 15.96 16.48
C ARG A 168 13.92 15.11 16.15
N PRO A 169 14.99 15.72 15.63
CA PRO A 169 16.26 15.02 15.40
C PRO A 169 16.72 14.26 16.64
N GLY A 170 17.22 13.03 16.47
CA GLY A 170 17.72 12.19 17.56
C GLY A 170 16.68 11.29 18.25
N LEU A 171 15.37 11.56 18.12
CA LEU A 171 14.31 10.73 18.73
C LEU A 171 13.77 9.62 17.82
N LEU A 172 14.33 9.46 16.62
CA LEU A 172 13.80 8.54 15.60
C LEU A 172 13.77 7.09 16.10
N LEU A 173 14.84 6.65 16.78
CA LEU A 173 14.99 5.28 17.23
C LEU A 173 14.35 5.00 18.59
N GLU A 174 14.44 5.95 19.52
CA GLU A 174 13.94 5.76 20.90
C GLU A 174 12.45 5.43 20.92
N THR A 175 11.69 5.99 19.97
CA THR A 175 10.26 5.73 19.84
C THR A 175 9.93 4.93 18.58
N LEU A 176 10.89 4.21 17.99
CA LEU A 176 10.71 3.59 16.67
C LEU A 176 9.61 2.54 16.70
N GLU A 177 9.66 1.59 17.64
CA GLU A 177 8.68 0.50 17.74
C GLU A 177 7.25 1.05 17.87
N GLN A 178 7.04 1.98 18.81
CA GLN A 178 5.75 2.60 19.05
C GLN A 178 5.25 3.37 17.81
N ARG A 179 6.14 4.08 17.12
CA ARG A 179 5.81 4.84 15.91
C ARG A 179 5.42 3.92 14.76
N LEU A 180 6.17 2.84 14.57
CA LEU A 180 5.87 1.81 13.57
C LEU A 180 4.52 1.15 13.86
N ALA A 181 4.26 0.76 15.11
CA ALA A 181 2.95 0.21 15.50
C ALA A 181 1.80 1.20 15.24
N SER A 182 1.98 2.49 15.56
CA SER A 182 0.98 3.52 15.31
C SER A 182 0.73 3.77 13.81
N LEU A 183 1.78 3.69 12.98
CA LEU A 183 1.65 3.79 11.52
C LEU A 183 0.88 2.59 10.95
N GLN A 184 1.14 1.39 11.44
CA GLN A 184 0.42 0.19 11.03
C GLN A 184 -1.08 0.28 11.39
N ALA A 185 -1.40 0.70 12.61
CA ALA A 185 -2.79 0.95 13.02
C ALA A 185 -3.45 2.01 12.11
N THR A 186 -2.74 3.11 11.83
CA THR A 186 -3.26 4.15 10.93
C THR A 186 -3.53 3.62 9.52
N CYS A 187 -2.72 2.70 8.99
CA CYS A 187 -2.98 2.10 7.68
C CYS A 187 -4.29 1.30 7.66
N ALA A 188 -4.57 0.55 8.74
CA ALA A 188 -5.84 -0.17 8.89
C ALA A 188 -7.03 0.79 8.98
N ASP A 189 -6.92 1.81 9.84
CA ASP A 189 -7.98 2.82 10.04
C ASP A 189 -8.27 3.61 8.74
N VAL A 190 -7.23 3.96 7.96
CA VAL A 190 -7.40 4.62 6.66
C VAL A 190 -8.10 3.69 5.67
N GLY A 191 -7.73 2.41 5.63
CA GLY A 191 -8.38 1.42 4.78
C GLY A 191 -9.87 1.29 5.09
N GLU A 192 -10.24 1.22 6.37
CA GLU A 192 -11.63 1.19 6.82
C GLU A 192 -12.38 2.49 6.48
N ALA A 193 -11.78 3.64 6.73
CA ALA A 193 -12.38 4.93 6.41
C ALA A 193 -12.64 5.09 4.90
N VAL A 194 -11.70 4.65 4.05
CA VAL A 194 -11.87 4.63 2.59
C VAL A 194 -12.97 3.65 2.18
N ALA A 195 -13.01 2.46 2.79
CA ALA A 195 -14.06 1.46 2.56
C ALA A 195 -15.45 2.03 2.85
N LEU A 196 -15.63 2.62 4.02
CA LEU A 196 -16.89 3.24 4.44
C LEU A 196 -17.31 4.40 3.54
N GLN A 197 -16.36 5.22 3.07
CA GLN A 197 -16.67 6.39 2.26
C GLN A 197 -17.04 6.04 0.81
N TYR A 198 -16.37 5.07 0.20
CA TYR A 198 -16.47 4.82 -1.24
C TYR A 198 -17.05 3.46 -1.62
N PHE A 199 -16.96 2.46 -0.74
CA PHE A 199 -17.34 1.08 -1.01
C PHE A 199 -18.50 0.67 -0.11
N HIS A 200 -19.66 1.26 -0.36
CA HIS A 200 -20.91 0.82 0.26
C HIS A 200 -21.33 -0.51 -0.39
N SER A 201 -21.70 -1.50 0.42
CA SER A 201 -22.46 -2.65 -0.08
C SER A 201 -23.77 -2.13 -0.65
N ALA A 202 -23.87 -2.03 -1.98
CA ALA A 202 -25.16 -1.79 -2.60
C ALA A 202 -26.06 -3.00 -2.27
N PRO A 203 -27.27 -2.82 -1.73
CA PRO A 203 -28.21 -3.93 -1.60
C PRO A 203 -28.39 -4.52 -2.99
N TRP A 204 -28.30 -5.85 -3.11
CA TRP A 204 -28.54 -6.47 -4.41
C TRP A 204 -30.01 -6.29 -4.74
N VAL A 205 -30.31 -5.79 -5.93
CA VAL A 205 -31.69 -5.74 -6.44
C VAL A 205 -31.96 -7.10 -7.07
N ALA A 206 -32.69 -7.97 -6.37
CA ALA A 206 -33.30 -9.13 -7.00
C ALA A 206 -34.40 -8.64 -7.95
N TRP A 207 -34.14 -8.63 -9.26
CA TRP A 207 -35.23 -8.53 -10.22
C TRP A 207 -35.98 -9.86 -10.19
N SER A 208 -37.07 -9.93 -9.44
CA SER A 208 -38.03 -11.02 -9.58
C SER A 208 -38.71 -10.89 -10.94
N ASP A 209 -38.71 -12.01 -11.68
CA ASP A 209 -39.07 -12.09 -13.09
C ASP A 209 -40.41 -11.36 -13.39
N ALA A 210 -40.39 -10.47 -14.38
CA ALA A 210 -41.56 -9.73 -14.88
C ALA A 210 -42.48 -10.65 -15.73
N GLY A 211 -42.81 -11.82 -15.20
CA GLY A 211 -43.53 -12.88 -15.92
C GLY A 211 -44.97 -13.08 -15.49
N HIS A 212 -45.43 -12.56 -14.35
CA HIS A 212 -46.82 -12.73 -13.89
C HIS A 212 -47.44 -11.40 -13.47
N ASN A 213 -48.69 -11.22 -13.87
CA ASN A 213 -49.52 -10.02 -13.76
C ASN A 213 -49.82 -9.67 -12.29
N GLY A 214 -48.82 -9.18 -11.56
CA GLY A 214 -48.88 -8.79 -10.15
C GLY A 214 -47.71 -7.84 -9.83
N ALA A 215 -47.98 -6.83 -9.00
CA ALA A 215 -47.11 -5.67 -8.76
C ALA A 215 -45.63 -6.01 -8.48
N LEU A 216 -44.73 -5.15 -8.98
CA LEU A 216 -43.30 -5.15 -8.65
C LEU A 216 -43.13 -5.10 -7.13
N VAL A 217 -42.59 -6.17 -6.55
CA VAL A 217 -42.14 -6.17 -5.14
C VAL A 217 -40.62 -6.01 -5.17
N ILE A 218 -40.15 -4.87 -4.68
CA ILE A 218 -38.74 -4.65 -4.38
C ILE A 218 -38.52 -5.22 -2.98
N GLU A 219 -37.83 -6.35 -2.88
CA GLU A 219 -37.31 -6.83 -1.60
C GLU A 219 -35.88 -6.29 -1.44
N GLU A 220 -35.72 -5.35 -0.51
CA GLU A 220 -34.41 -4.91 -0.03
C GLU A 220 -34.01 -5.80 1.15
N GLY A 221 -32.89 -6.51 1.01
CA GLY A 221 -32.30 -7.30 2.10
C GLY A 221 -31.00 -6.67 2.61
N GLU A 222 -30.83 -6.64 3.94
CA GLU A 222 -29.54 -6.37 4.58
C GLU A 222 -28.74 -7.68 4.73
N VAL A 223 -27.41 -7.57 4.68
CA VAL A 223 -26.47 -8.70 4.86
C VAL A 223 -26.35 -9.09 6.32
#